data_AF-A0A2U1UCX0-F1
#
_entry.id   AF-A0A2U1UCX0-F1
#
_cell.length_a   1.000
_cell.length_b   1.000
_cell.length_c   1.000
_cell.angle_alpha   90.00
_cell.angle_beta   90.00
_cell.angle_gamma   90.00
#
_symmetry.space_group_name_H-M   'P 1'
#
loop_
_entity.id
_entity.type
_entity.pdbx_description
1 polymer ?
#
loop_
_entity_poly.entity_id
_entity_poly.type
_entity_poly.pdbx_seq_one_letter_code
_entity_poly.pdbx_strand_id
1 'polypeptide(L)'
;MPTTAKTTSQTGRRKQKKEVLLRFREQDSENGISFETFEKLMQITEMNKTELLHKALRIMVKQYIAPYEQDDGPLSEQQYEALKKMSPVSNVSEEEMETLFTKD
;
A
#
# COMPACT_ATOMS: atom_id res chain seq x y z
N MET A 1 18.53 0.56 -49.13
CA MET A 1 17.34 0.22 -48.31
C MET A 1 17.80 -0.59 -47.10
N PRO A 2 17.89 0.00 -45.90
CA PRO A 2 17.83 -0.78 -44.66
C PRO A 2 16.52 -0.51 -43.90
N THR A 3 15.92 -1.62 -43.50
CA THR A 3 14.63 -1.78 -42.82
C THR A 3 14.69 -1.32 -41.36
N THR A 4 13.61 -0.66 -40.93
CA THR A 4 13.27 -0.27 -39.56
C THR A 4 12.95 -1.47 -38.64
N ALA A 5 13.38 -1.44 -37.37
CA ALA A 5 12.59 -1.82 -36.18
C ALA A 5 13.37 -1.54 -34.89
N LYS A 6 13.05 -0.44 -34.19
CA LYS A 6 12.29 -0.37 -32.92
C LYS A 6 13.09 -0.79 -31.68
N THR A 7 13.78 0.19 -31.11
CA THR A 7 14.15 0.25 -29.70
C THR A 7 12.86 0.37 -28.87
N THR A 8 12.49 -0.68 -28.15
CA THR A 8 11.42 -0.63 -27.14
C THR A 8 11.96 0.11 -25.92
N SER A 9 11.71 1.42 -25.87
CA SER A 9 11.94 2.24 -24.67
C SER A 9 10.90 1.86 -23.61
N GLN A 10 11.32 1.10 -22.62
CA GLN A 10 10.54 0.86 -21.40
C GLN A 10 10.50 2.17 -20.60
N THR A 11 9.53 3.03 -20.88
CA THR A 11 9.32 4.26 -20.10
C THR A 11 8.65 3.91 -18.77
N GLY A 12 9.45 3.73 -17.72
CA GLY A 12 8.95 3.65 -16.35
C GLY A 12 8.24 4.95 -15.98
N ARG A 13 6.90 4.90 -15.79
CA ARG A 13 6.13 6.01 -15.24
C ARG A 13 6.61 6.29 -13.82
N ARG A 14 7.38 7.36 -13.62
CA ARG A 14 7.65 7.90 -12.27
C ARG A 14 6.30 8.18 -11.59
N LYS A 15 6.01 7.49 -10.49
CA LYS A 15 4.84 7.80 -9.65
C LYS A 15 4.98 9.24 -9.18
N GLN A 16 4.04 10.10 -9.59
CA GLN A 16 3.98 11.47 -9.11
C GLN A 16 3.68 11.47 -7.62
N LYS A 17 4.44 12.22 -6.84
CA LYS A 17 4.15 12.44 -5.42
C LYS A 17 2.86 13.24 -5.33
N LYS A 18 1.89 12.72 -4.56
CA LYS A 18 0.63 13.42 -4.28
C LYS A 18 0.80 14.13 -2.94
N GLU A 19 0.58 15.44 -2.91
CA GLU A 19 0.77 16.29 -1.74
C GLU A 19 -0.52 17.03 -1.41
N VAL A 20 -0.73 17.34 -0.14
CA VAL A 20 -1.85 18.14 0.35
C VAL A 20 -1.33 19.22 1.30
N LEU A 21 -1.76 20.46 1.11
CA LEU A 21 -1.42 21.56 2.00
C LEU A 21 -2.44 21.66 3.13
N LEU A 22 -1.97 21.61 4.38
CA LEU A 22 -2.81 21.81 5.56
C LEU A 22 -2.60 23.22 6.12
N ARG A 23 -3.70 23.95 6.35
CA ARG A 23 -3.70 25.24 7.05
C ARG A 23 -4.33 25.06 8.43
N PHE A 24 -3.61 25.49 9.46
CA PHE A 24 -4.11 25.49 10.84
C PHE A 24 -5.06 26.66 11.08
N ARG A 25 -5.94 26.49 12.06
CA ARG A 25 -6.81 27.57 12.53
C ARG A 25 -6.04 28.45 13.53
N GLU A 26 -6.53 29.66 13.76
CA GLU A 26 -5.99 30.51 14.83
C GLU A 26 -6.31 29.93 16.22
N GLN A 27 -7.49 29.30 16.35
CA GLN A 27 -7.99 28.70 17.58
C GLN A 27 -8.64 27.34 17.27
N ASP A 28 -8.68 26.48 18.29
CA ASP A 28 -9.33 25.18 18.20
C ASP A 28 -10.84 25.32 17.99
N SER A 29 -11.41 24.38 17.24
CA SER A 29 -12.83 24.33 16.88
C SER A 29 -13.26 22.87 16.68
N GLU A 30 -14.55 22.63 16.52
CA GLU A 30 -15.10 21.28 16.31
C GLU A 30 -14.43 20.54 15.14
N ASN A 31 -14.08 21.25 14.06
CA ASN A 31 -13.56 20.65 12.82
C ASN A 31 -12.12 21.05 12.50
N GLY A 32 -11.38 21.60 13.46
CA GLY A 32 -10.00 22.02 13.20
C GLY A 32 -9.28 22.49 14.43
N ILE A 33 -7.97 22.32 14.43
CA ILE A 33 -7.09 22.67 15.54
C ILE A 33 -6.14 23.81 15.15
N SER A 34 -5.70 24.52 16.18
CA SER A 34 -4.61 25.49 16.13
C SER A 34 -3.27 24.79 15.95
N PHE A 35 -2.28 25.56 15.52
CA PHE A 35 -0.92 25.06 15.39
C PHE A 35 -0.30 24.69 16.75
N GLU A 36 -0.62 25.44 17.80
CA GLU A 36 -0.13 25.18 19.16
C GLU A 36 -0.61 23.81 19.69
N THR A 37 -1.89 23.49 19.50
CA THR A 37 -2.44 22.19 19.87
C THR A 37 -1.80 21.06 19.06
N PHE A 38 -1.52 21.30 17.77
CA PHE A 38 -0.82 20.33 16.92
C PHE A 38 0.61 20.07 17.41
N GLU A 39 1.37 21.10 17.80
CA GLU A 39 2.72 20.93 18.33
C GLU A 39 2.74 20.21 19.68
N LYS A 40 1.81 20.52 20.58
CA LYS A 40 1.64 19.77 21.84
C LYS A 40 1.36 18.30 21.55
N LEU A 41 0.50 18.01 20.58
CA LEU A 41 0.18 16.63 20.21
C LEU A 41 1.40 15.89 19.66
N MET A 42 2.24 16.55 18.86
CA MET A 42 3.51 15.97 18.41
C MET A 42 4.45 15.65 19.56
N GLN A 43 4.58 16.54 20.54
CA GLN A 43 5.44 16.32 21.71
C GLN A 43 4.96 15.12 22.55
N ILE A 44 3.65 15.03 22.80
CA ILE A 44 3.06 13.96 23.61
C ILE A 44 3.15 12.60 22.90
N THR A 45 2.98 12.59 21.57
CA THR A 45 3.01 11.35 20.78
C THR A 45 4.40 10.96 20.29
N GLU A 46 5.39 11.84 20.46
CA GLU A 46 6.74 11.71 19.92
C GLU A 46 6.78 11.50 18.39
N MET A 47 5.74 11.97 17.67
CA MET A 47 5.61 11.82 16.23
C MET A 47 6.01 13.09 15.49
N ASN A 48 6.57 12.94 14.29
CA ASN A 48 6.76 14.09 13.40
C ASN A 48 5.42 14.53 12.75
N LYS A 49 5.42 15.69 12.09
CA LYS A 49 4.22 16.28 11.46
C LYS A 49 3.53 15.32 10.50
N THR A 50 4.32 14.65 9.66
CA THR A 50 3.83 13.77 8.60
C THR A 50 3.24 12.49 9.19
N GLU A 51 3.92 11.88 10.15
CA GLU A 51 3.45 10.68 10.85
C GLU A 51 2.16 10.94 11.61
N LEU A 52 2.10 12.04 12.35
CA LEU A 52 0.92 12.42 13.12
C LEU A 52 -0.30 12.64 12.20
N LEU A 53 -0.12 13.32 11.08
CA LEU A 53 -1.18 13.51 10.09
C LEU A 53 -1.65 12.19 9.47
N HIS A 54 -0.73 11.31 9.06
CA HIS A 54 -1.11 9.99 8.54
C HIS A 54 -1.83 9.14 9.59
N LYS A 55 -1.39 9.19 10.85
CA LYS A 55 -2.02 8.47 11.96
C LYS A 55 -3.44 8.98 12.21
N ALA A 56 -3.63 10.30 12.28
CA ALA A 56 -4.94 10.92 12.45
C ALA A 56 -5.91 10.52 11.33
N LEU A 57 -5.46 10.61 10.07
CA LEU A 57 -6.25 10.14 8.92
C LEU A 57 -6.58 8.65 9.02
N ARG A 58 -5.63 7.81 9.45
CA ARG A 58 -5.91 6.37 9.63
C ARG A 58 -6.95 6.09 10.71
N ILE A 59 -6.98 6.88 11.78
CA ILE A 59 -8.02 6.79 12.82
C ILE A 59 -9.37 7.17 12.22
N MET A 60 -9.46 8.26 11.47
CA MET A 60 -10.70 8.66 10.78
C MET A 60 -11.16 7.60 9.77
N VAL A 61 -10.25 7.02 8.99
CA VAL A 61 -10.57 5.93 8.05
C VAL A 61 -11.24 4.77 8.79
N LYS A 62 -10.71 4.35 9.95
CA LYS A 62 -11.33 3.27 10.73
C LYS A 62 -12.74 3.61 11.23
N GLN A 63 -13.02 4.89 11.45
CA GLN A 63 -14.32 5.35 11.94
C GLN A 63 -15.37 5.44 10.83
N TYR A 64 -14.96 5.79 9.60
CA TYR A 64 -15.90 6.16 8.53
C TYR A 64 -15.86 5.27 7.30
N ILE A 65 -14.75 4.59 7.03
CA ILE A 65 -14.59 3.73 5.86
C ILE A 65 -14.68 2.29 6.34
N ALA A 66 -15.65 1.55 5.81
CA ALA A 66 -15.76 0.11 6.04
C ALA A 66 -14.43 -0.55 5.66
N PRO A 67 -13.94 -1.52 6.46
CA PRO A 67 -12.77 -2.29 6.06
C PRO A 67 -13.01 -2.87 4.66
N TYR A 68 -11.93 -3.01 3.88
CA TYR A 68 -12.00 -3.78 2.63
C TYR A 68 -12.64 -5.13 2.94
N GLU A 69 -13.54 -5.58 2.06
CA GLU A 69 -14.04 -6.94 2.13
C GLU A 69 -12.84 -7.88 2.13
N GLN A 70 -12.87 -8.93 2.97
CA GLN A 70 -11.89 -10.00 2.82
C GLN A 70 -12.00 -10.52 1.39
N ASP A 71 -10.87 -10.54 0.69
CA ASP A 71 -10.77 -11.21 -0.60
C ASP A 71 -10.80 -12.73 -0.35
N ASP A 72 -12.00 -13.24 -0.09
CA ASP A 72 -12.30 -14.66 0.07
C ASP A 72 -12.89 -15.25 -1.23
N GLY A 73 -12.71 -14.54 -2.35
CA GLY A 73 -13.10 -15.05 -3.66
C GLY A 73 -12.23 -16.26 -4.01
N PRO A 74 -12.80 -17.44 -4.32
CA PRO A 74 -11.99 -18.54 -4.84
C PRO A 74 -11.29 -18.08 -6.12
N LEU A 75 -10.00 -18.37 -6.24
CA LEU A 75 -9.27 -18.16 -7.49
C LEU A 75 -10.01 -18.90 -8.60
N SER A 76 -10.36 -18.19 -9.67
CA SER A 76 -10.89 -18.82 -10.87
C SER A 76 -9.87 -19.79 -11.46
N GLU A 77 -10.33 -20.83 -12.15
CA GLU A 77 -9.46 -21.80 -12.81
C GLU A 77 -8.44 -21.12 -13.76
N GLN A 78 -8.86 -20.05 -14.44
CA GLN A 78 -7.99 -19.27 -15.31
C GLN A 78 -6.85 -18.57 -14.55
N GLN A 79 -7.15 -18.04 -13.35
CA GLN A 79 -6.14 -17.43 -12.49
C GLN A 79 -5.20 -18.51 -11.94
N TYR A 80 -5.73 -19.67 -11.56
CA TYR A 80 -4.93 -20.79 -11.10
C TYR A 80 -3.95 -21.28 -12.18
N GLU A 81 -4.42 -21.46 -13.42
CA GLU A 81 -3.55 -21.83 -14.54
C GLU A 81 -2.50 -20.76 -14.87
N ALA A 82 -2.88 -19.47 -14.82
CA ALA A 82 -1.95 -18.38 -15.06
C ALA A 82 -0.84 -18.35 -14.01
N LEU A 83 -1.20 -18.55 -12.73
CA LEU A 83 -0.23 -18.62 -11.63
C LEU A 83 0.68 -19.85 -11.78
N LYS A 84 0.13 -21.01 -12.17
CA LYS A 84 0.93 -22.23 -12.41
C LYS A 84 1.94 -22.04 -13.54
N LYS A 85 1.57 -21.33 -14.60
CA LYS A 85 2.45 -21.01 -15.75
C LYS A 85 3.52 -19.97 -15.40
N MET A 86 3.21 -19.02 -14.50
CA MET A 86 4.14 -17.98 -14.06
C MET A 86 5.04 -18.42 -12.91
N SER A 87 4.66 -19.47 -12.17
CA SER A 87 5.45 -19.97 -11.06
C SER A 87 6.75 -20.61 -11.58
N PRO A 88 7.93 -20.14 -11.11
CA PRO A 88 9.20 -20.81 -11.40
C PRO A 88 9.30 -22.18 -10.70
N VAL A 89 8.35 -22.49 -9.83
CA VAL A 89 8.27 -23.70 -8.99
C VAL A 89 7.31 -24.73 -9.63
N SER A 90 7.18 -24.74 -10.96
CA SER A 90 6.25 -25.62 -11.67
C SER A 90 6.60 -27.11 -11.61
N ASN A 91 7.79 -27.45 -11.11
CA ASN A 91 8.34 -28.80 -11.10
C ASN A 91 8.60 -29.39 -9.71
N VAL A 92 8.16 -28.73 -8.63
CA VAL A 92 8.31 -29.30 -7.29
C VAL A 92 7.21 -30.34 -7.09
N SER A 93 7.60 -31.59 -6.85
CA SER A 93 6.64 -32.66 -6.56
C SER A 93 5.91 -32.38 -5.25
N GLU A 94 4.71 -32.94 -5.08
CA GLU A 94 3.98 -32.83 -3.80
C GLU A 94 4.83 -33.35 -2.63
N GLU A 95 5.62 -34.40 -2.88
CA GLU A 95 6.58 -34.97 -1.93
C GLU A 95 7.69 -33.98 -1.54
N GLU A 96 8.25 -33.25 -2.51
CA GLU A 96 9.28 -32.23 -2.25
C GLU A 96 8.71 -31.03 -1.49
N MET A 97 7.47 -30.59 -1.78
CA MET A 97 6.81 -29.55 -0.99
C MET A 97 6.59 -29.99 0.46
N GLU A 98 6.19 -31.24 0.68
CA GLU A 98 5.92 -31.78 2.03
C GLU A 98 7.19 -31.82 2.89
N THR A 99 8.35 -32.13 2.28
CA THR A 99 9.65 -32.08 2.97
C THR A 99 10.13 -30.67 3.34
N LEU A 100 9.66 -29.62 2.65
CA LEU A 100 10.02 -28.23 2.97
C LEU A 100 9.35 -27.71 4.25
N PHE A 101 8.18 -28.25 4.61
CA PHE A 101 7.43 -27.87 5.82
C PHE A 101 7.66 -28.81 7.02
N THR A 102 8.36 -29.93 6.81
CA THR A 102 8.65 -30.94 7.84
C THR A 102 10.14 -31.01 8.22
N LYS A 103 10.96 -30.09 7.71
CA LYS A 103 12.37 -29.99 8.08
C LYS A 103 12.53 -29.23 9.41
N ASP A 104 12.57 -29.98 10.50
CA ASP A 104 13.17 -29.55 11.78
C ASP A 104 14.68 -29.29 11.64
#